data_AF-A0A1V4HB30-F1
#
_entry.id   AF-A0A1V4HB30-F1
#
_cell.length_a   1.000
_cell.length_b   1.000
_cell.length_c   1.000
_cell.angle_alpha   90.00
_cell.angle_beta   90.00
_cell.angle_gamma   90.00
#
_symmetry.space_group_name_H-M   'P 1'
#
loop_
_entity.id
_entity.type
_entity.pdbx_description
1 polymer ?
#
loop_
_entity_poly.entity_id
_entity_poly.type
_entity_poly.pdbx_seq_one_letter_code
_entity_poly.pdbx_strand_id
1 'polypeptide(L)' 'MASSYFNEWLDTYNDYMRLYAMFGDKEYLEQAAEVLQSLRAIIARDERHKAIIWKIKSPRIHAF' A
#
# COMPACT_ATOMS: atom_id res chain seq x y z
N MET A 1 -13.98 1.52 -2.54
CA MET A 1 -13.11 2.20 -3.51
C MET A 1 -11.62 1.96 -3.23
N ALA A 2 -11.12 2.06 -1.99
CA ALA A 2 -9.69 1.83 -1.71
C ALA A 2 -9.18 0.41 -2.05
N SER A 3 -9.99 -0.64 -1.87
CA SER A 3 -9.53 -2.03 -2.04
C SER A 3 -9.18 -2.43 -3.48
N SER A 4 -9.86 -1.87 -4.51
CA SER A 4 -9.53 -2.18 -5.93
C SER A 4 -8.13 -1.70 -6.27
N TYR A 5 -7.82 -0.48 -5.85
CA TYR A 5 -6.53 0.15 -6.10
C TYR A 5 -5.37 -0.61 -5.47
N PHE A 6 -5.52 -1.08 -4.22
CA PHE A 6 -4.49 -1.91 -3.57
C PHE A 6 -4.25 -3.22 -4.31
N ASN A 7 -5.31 -3.86 -4.80
CA ASN A 7 -5.20 -5.12 -5.54
C ASN A 7 -4.46 -4.90 -6.87
N GLU A 8 -4.78 -3.83 -7.60
CA GLU A 8 -4.11 -3.51 -8.87
C GLU A 8 -2.60 -3.31 -8.71
N TRP A 9 -2.16 -2.62 -7.64
CA TRP A 9 -0.74 -2.45 -7.36
C TRP A 9 -0.04 -3.75 -6.93
N LEU A 10 -0.73 -4.62 -6.19
CA LEU A 10 -0.21 -5.95 -5.84
C LEU A 10 -0.07 -6.84 -7.07
N ASP A 11 -1.05 -6.79 -7.97
CA ASP A 11 -1.02 -7.52 -9.23
C ASP A 11 0.14 -7.01 -10.10
N THR A 12 0.31 -5.68 -10.18
CA THR A 12 1.43 -5.06 -10.91
C THR A 12 2.79 -5.48 -10.34
N TYR A 13 2.94 -5.51 -9.02
CA TYR A 13 4.14 -6.03 -8.36
C TYR A 13 4.41 -7.49 -8.73
N ASN A 14 3.37 -8.32 -8.67
CA ASN A 14 3.48 -9.75 -8.98
C ASN A 14 3.84 -9.98 -10.45
N ASP A 15 3.33 -9.15 -11.36
CA ASP A 15 3.66 -9.24 -12.79
C ASP A 15 5.13 -8.90 -13.03
N TYR A 16 5.68 -7.84 -12.42
CA TYR A 16 7.11 -7.55 -12.50
C TYR A 16 7.98 -8.66 -11.90
N MET A 17 7.58 -9.25 -10.77
CA MET A 17 8.29 -10.39 -10.19
C MET A 17 8.26 -11.63 -11.09
N ARG A 18 7.15 -11.86 -11.81
CA ARG A 18 7.05 -12.93 -12.82
C ARG A 18 7.93 -12.65 -14.02
N LEU A 19 7.94 -11.42 -14.53
CA LEU A 19 8.82 -11.02 -15.63
C LEU A 19 10.29 -11.19 -15.25
N TYR A 20 10.68 -10.80 -14.04
CA TYR A 20 12.01 -11.07 -13.51
C TYR A 20 12.32 -12.57 -13.45
N ALA A 21 11.39 -13.39 -12.96
CA ALA A 21 11.58 -14.84 -12.89
C ALA A 21 11.71 -15.50 -14.28
N MET A 22 11.02 -14.97 -15.29
CA MET A 22 11.05 -15.48 -16.67
C MET A 22 12.31 -15.05 -17.43
N PHE A 23 12.72 -13.79 -17.30
CA PHE A 23 13.74 -13.19 -18.15
C PHE A 23 15.07 -12.92 -17.43
N GLY A 24 15.08 -12.91 -16.09
CA GLY A 24 16.26 -12.61 -15.27
C GLY A 24 16.72 -11.16 -15.32
N ASP A 25 15.95 -10.28 -15.96
CA ASP A 25 16.33 -8.87 -16.17
C ASP A 25 16.12 -8.05 -14.89
N LYS A 26 17.20 -7.45 -14.40
CA LYS A 26 17.21 -6.65 -13.18
C LYS A 26 16.30 -5.43 -13.28
N GLU A 27 16.02 -4.91 -14.46
CA GLU A 27 15.08 -3.79 -14.64
C GLU A 27 13.70 -4.14 -14.07
N TYR A 28 13.21 -5.37 -14.27
CA TYR A 28 11.95 -5.81 -13.69
C TYR A 28 11.98 -5.85 -12.16
N LEU A 29 13.12 -6.17 -11.56
CA LEU A 29 13.29 -6.17 -10.11
C LEU A 29 13.30 -4.73 -9.56
N GLU A 30 13.89 -3.79 -10.29
CA GLU A 30 13.87 -2.35 -9.95
C GLU A 30 12.44 -1.80 -10.04
N GLN A 31 11.71 -2.11 -11.11
CA GLN A 31 10.30 -1.74 -11.27
C GLN A 31 9.42 -2.35 -10.16
N ALA A 32 9.61 -3.62 -9.81
CA ALA A 32 8.91 -4.25 -8.69
C ALA A 32 9.19 -3.54 -7.36
N ALA A 33 10.44 -3.10 -7.13
CA ALA A 33 10.81 -2.37 -5.93
C ALA A 33 10.13 -0.99 -5.84
N GLU A 34 10.01 -0.26 -6.96
CA GLU A 34 9.30 1.02 -7.02
C GLU A 34 7.80 0.87 -6.72
N VAL A 35 7.17 -0.15 -7.29
CA VAL A 35 5.76 -0.49 -7.01
C VAL A 35 5.57 -0.81 -5.52
N LEU A 36 6.47 -1.60 -4.94
CA LEU A 36 6.41 -1.95 -3.52
C LEU A 36 6.59 -0.73 -2.60
N GLN A 37 7.47 0.21 -2.95
CA GLN A 37 7.63 1.46 -2.21
C GLN A 37 6.34 2.31 -2.25
N SER A 38 5.72 2.41 -3.42
CA SER A 38 4.46 3.13 -3.61
C SER A 38 3.34 2.52 -2.75
N LEU A 39 3.21 1.19 -2.74
CA LEU A 39 2.28 0.45 -1.89
C LEU A 39 2.49 0.77 -0.40
N ARG A 40 3.73 0.74 0.08
CA ARG A 40 4.06 1.07 1.49
C ARG A 40 3.65 2.49 1.86
N ALA A 41 3.88 3.46 0.97
CA ALA A 41 3.49 4.84 1.20
C ALA A 41 1.97 5.00 1.32
N ILE A 42 1.20 4.30 0.49
CA ILE A 42 -0.26 4.32 0.54
C ILE A 42 -0.78 3.69 1.83
N ILE A 43 -0.24 2.52 2.23
CA ILE A 43 -0.61 1.85 3.49
C ILE A 43 -0.32 2.76 4.69
N ALA A 44 0.88 3.34 4.76
CA ALA A 44 1.24 4.25 5.85
C ALA A 44 0.33 5.47 5.93
N ARG A 45 -0.12 6.00 4.78
CA ARG A 45 -1.10 7.10 4.73
C ARG A 45 -2.47 6.67 5.23
N ASP A 46 -2.94 5.48 4.85
CA ASP A 46 -4.22 4.94 5.28
C ASP A 46 -4.22 4.65 6.80
N GLU A 47 -3.14 4.09 7.34
CA GLU A 47 -2.97 3.88 8.78
C GLU A 47 -3.00 5.19 9.57
N ARG A 48 -2.28 6.22 9.09
CA ARG A 48 -2.32 7.56 9.69
C ARG A 48 -3.73 8.15 9.63
N HIS A 49 -4.43 7.98 8.51
CA HIS A 49 -5.81 8.45 8.37
C HIS A 49 -6.74 7.75 9.38
N LYS A 50 -6.65 6.42 9.49
CA LYS A 50 -7.40 5.63 10.48
C LYS A 50 -7.11 6.08 11.91
N ALA A 51 -5.85 6.35 12.26
CA ALA A 51 -5.47 6.83 13.59
C ALA A 51 -6.07 8.22 13.89
N ILE A 52 -6.09 9.14 12.93
CA ILE A 52 -6.72 10.46 13.08
C ILE A 52 -8.23 10.31 13.27
N ILE A 53 -8.89 9.51 12.42
CA ILE A 53 -10.33 9.25 12.53
C ILE A 53 -10.66 8.61 13.88
N TRP A 54 -9.86 7.66 14.36
CA TRP A 54 -10.04 7.06 15.67
C TRP A 54 -9.93 8.08 16.81
N LYS A 55 -8.95 8.99 16.76
CA LYS A 55 -8.83 10.09 17.73
C LYS A 55 -10.03 11.04 17.72
N ILE A 56 -10.60 11.31 16.55
CA ILE A 56 -11.78 12.18 16.40
C ILE A 56 -13.06 11.47 16.85
N LYS A 57 -13.21 10.17 16.51
CA LYS A 57 -14.38 9.36 16.85
C LYS A 57 -14.38 8.82 18.28
N SER A 58 -13.23 8.79 18.95
CA SER A 58 -13.16 8.47 20.38
C SER A 58 -14.02 9.50 21.10
N PRO A 59 -15.17 9.12 21.68
CA PRO A 59 -16.03 10.07 22.35
C PRO A 59 -15.19 10.73 23.45
N ARG A 60 -15.22 12.06 23.51
CA ARG A 60 -15.08 12.72 24.80
C ARG A 60 -16.19 12.15 25.67
N ILE A 61 -15.88 11.08 26.41
CA ILE A 61 -16.51 10.80 27.69
C ILE A 61 -16.04 11.94 28.59
N HIS A 62 -16.59 13.13 28.35
CA HIS A 62 -16.57 14.20 29.32
C HIS A 62 -17.57 13.76 30.37
N ALA A 63 -17.04 13.03 31.36
CA ALA A 63 -17.64 12.91 32.66
C ALA A 63 -17.84 14.33 33.20
N PHE A 64 -19.09 14.77 33.29
CA PHE A 64 -19.60 15.73 34.27
C PHE A 64 -21.08 15.43 34.48
#